data_AF-A4H896-F1
#
_entry.id   AF-A4H896-F1
#
_cell.length_a   1.000
_cell.length_b   1.000
_cell.length_c   1.000
_cell.angle_alpha   90.00
_cell.angle_beta   90.00
_cell.angle_gamma   90.00
#
_symmetry.space_group_name_H-M   'P 1'
#
loop_
_entity.id
_entity.type
_entity.pdbx_description
1 polymer ?
#
loop_
_entity_poly.entity_id
_entity_poly.type
_entity_poly.pdbx_seq_one_letter_code
_entity_poly.pdbx_strand_id
1 'polypeptide(L)' 'GTSDIHSAGSARVYADVERRDAAFVGGSIWASLPAAQALWVTKADYNEVGPMAVVRGCL' A
#
# COMPACT_ATOMS: atom_id res chain seq x y z
N GLY A 1 24.94 34.80 23.63
CA GLY A 1 24.91 33.33 23.52
C GLY A 1 23.76 32.98 22.61
N THR A 2 24.07 32.59 21.39
CA THR A 2 23.10 32.10 20.40
C THR A 2 22.75 30.67 20.78
N SER A 3 21.52 30.44 21.22
CA SER A 3 20.96 29.10 21.34
C SER A 3 19.95 28.94 20.21
N ASP A 4 20.40 28.26 19.16
CA ASP A 4 19.63 27.86 18.00
C ASP A 4 18.37 27.08 18.42
N ILE A 5 17.20 27.71 18.31
CA ILE A 5 15.92 27.00 18.33
C ILE A 5 15.66 26.58 16.89
N HIS A 6 16.11 25.37 16.54
CA HIS A 6 15.60 24.69 15.36
C HIS A 6 14.12 24.42 15.61
N SER A 7 13.24 25.24 15.03
CA SER A 7 11.79 24.99 15.01
C SER A 7 11.54 23.79 14.09
N ALA A 8 11.77 22.59 14.62
CA ALA A 8 11.32 21.36 14.00
C ALA A 8 9.78 21.40 14.05
N GLY A 9 9.14 21.48 12.88
CA GLY A 9 7.70 21.66 12.75
C GLY A 9 6.92 20.66 13.62
N SER A 10 5.89 21.16 14.29
CA SER A 10 4.99 20.37 15.14
C SER A 10 4.35 19.22 14.36
N ALA A 11 4.93 18.03 14.42
CA ALA A 11 4.34 16.82 13.84
C ALA A 11 3.19 16.34 14.72
N ARG A 12 1.98 16.21 14.14
CA ARG A 12 0.85 15.55 14.80
C ARG A 12 0.83 14.07 14.40
N VAL A 13 1.09 13.21 15.37
CA VAL A 13 0.98 11.75 15.21
C VAL A 13 -0.46 11.34 15.56
N TYR A 14 -1.14 10.68 14.62
CA TYR A 14 -2.45 10.07 14.84
C TYR A 14 -2.34 8.56 14.64
N ALA A 15 -2.87 7.79 15.58
CA ALA A 15 -2.94 6.34 15.49
C ALA A 15 -4.33 5.90 15.93
N ASP A 16 -5.09 5.37 14.98
CA ASP A 16 -6.41 4.84 15.28
C ASP A 16 -6.32 3.59 16.19
N VAL A 17 -7.39 3.34 16.95
CA VAL A 17 -7.52 2.19 17.84
C VAL A 17 -7.75 0.91 17.03
N GLU A 18 -8.43 1.04 15.89
CA GLU A 18 -8.75 -0.08 14.96
C GLU A 18 -7.62 -0.42 13.97
N ARG A 19 -6.44 0.19 14.13
CA ARG A 19 -5.30 0.03 13.21
C ARG A 19 -4.83 -1.41 12.99
N ARG A 20 -5.20 -2.34 13.88
CA ARG A 20 -4.84 -3.76 13.78
C ARG A 20 -5.36 -4.37 12.47
N ASP A 21 -6.59 -4.05 12.11
CA ASP A 21 -7.28 -4.68 10.98
C ASP A 21 -7.32 -3.76 9.75
N ALA A 22 -6.85 -2.51 9.89
CA ALA A 22 -6.88 -1.49 8.84
C ALA A 22 -6.23 -1.94 7.52
N ALA A 23 -5.15 -2.71 7.58
CA ALA A 23 -4.50 -3.25 6.37
C ALA A 23 -5.41 -4.26 5.64
N PHE A 24 -6.11 -5.12 6.38
CA PHE A 24 -7.02 -6.11 5.81
C PHE A 24 -8.29 -5.46 5.27
N VAL A 25 -8.86 -4.49 6.01
CA VAL A 25 -10.02 -3.72 5.57
C VAL A 25 -9.67 -2.91 4.31
N GLY A 26 -8.54 -2.20 4.30
CA GLY A 26 -8.07 -1.48 3.13
C GLY A 26 -7.82 -2.39 1.92
N GLY A 27 -7.19 -3.55 2.14
CA GLY A 27 -6.94 -4.54 1.09
C GLY A 27 -8.22 -5.12 0.48
N SER A 28 -9.24 -5.41 1.30
CA SER A 28 -10.52 -5.94 0.82
C SER A 28 -11.33 -4.89 0.03
N ILE A 29 -11.32 -3.64 0.47
CA ILE A 29 -11.89 -2.52 -0.30
C ILE A 29 -11.16 -2.37 -1.63
N TRP A 30 -9.83 -2.31 -1.61
CA TRP A 30 -9.02 -2.12 -2.81
C TRP A 30 -9.22 -3.25 -3.83
N ALA A 31 -9.20 -4.51 -3.39
CA ALA A 31 -9.42 -5.68 -4.25
C ALA A 31 -10.80 -5.68 -4.94
N SER A 32 -11.78 -4.99 -4.36
CA SER A 32 -13.13 -4.86 -4.92
C SER A 32 -13.26 -3.76 -5.98
N LEU A 33 -12.25 -2.89 -6.12
CA LEU A 33 -12.26 -1.81 -7.11
C LEU A 33 -11.90 -2.34 -8.52
N PRO A 34 -12.51 -1.80 -9.60
CA PRO A 34 -12.12 -2.14 -10.98
C PRO A 34 -10.63 -1.90 -11.27
N ALA A 35 -10.03 -0.89 -10.62
CA ALA A 35 -8.60 -0.60 -10.75
C ALA A 35 -7.71 -1.75 -10.29
N ALA A 36 -8.12 -2.52 -9.28
CA ALA A 36 -7.37 -3.68 -8.82
C ALA A 36 -7.45 -4.85 -9.80
N GLN A 37 -8.54 -4.97 -10.56
CA GLN A 37 -8.72 -6.05 -11.55
C GLN A 37 -7.68 -6.00 -12.67
N ALA A 38 -7.20 -4.79 -13.03
CA ALA A 38 -6.15 -4.60 -14.02
C ALA A 38 -4.77 -5.17 -13.58
N LEU A 39 -4.62 -5.49 -12.29
CA LEU A 39 -3.36 -5.97 -11.70
C LEU A 39 -3.43 -7.47 -11.36
N TRP A 40 -4.57 -8.12 -11.60
CA TRP A 40 -4.73 -9.54 -11.30
C TRP A 40 -3.88 -10.39 -12.23
N VAL A 41 -3.07 -11.25 -11.65
CA VAL A 41 -2.32 -12.27 -12.40
C VAL A 41 -3.26 -13.40 -12.76
N THR A 42 -3.49 -13.62 -14.05
CA THR A 42 -4.31 -14.75 -14.50
C THR A 42 -3.48 -16.03 -14.54
N LYS A 43 -4.18 -17.19 -14.61
CA LYS A 43 -3.52 -18.48 -14.79
C LYS A 43 -2.72 -18.55 -16.10
N ALA A 44 -3.18 -17.87 -17.16
CA ALA A 44 -2.48 -17.82 -18.43
C ALA A 44 -1.16 -17.05 -18.29
N ASP A 45 -1.19 -15.87 -17.66
CA ASP A 45 0.01 -15.05 -17.41
C ASP A 45 1.04 -15.84 -16.59
N TYR A 46 0.59 -16.53 -15.54
CA TYR A 46 1.47 -17.34 -14.71
C TYR A 46 2.09 -18.52 -15.46
N ASN A 47 1.34 -19.18 -16.35
CA ASN A 47 1.87 -20.30 -17.13
C ASN A 47 2.88 -19.84 -18.20
N GLU A 48 2.77 -18.62 -18.70
CA GLU A 48 3.63 -18.10 -19.77
C GLU A 48 4.96 -17.56 -19.22
N VAL A 49 4.92 -16.73 -18.17
CA VAL A 49 6.12 -16.06 -17.62
C VAL A 49 6.50 -16.52 -16.22
N GLY A 50 5.76 -17.47 -15.65
CA GLY A 50 6.04 -18.02 -14.34
C GLY A 50 5.86 -16.99 -13.22
N PRO A 51 6.65 -17.10 -12.14
CA PRO A 51 6.60 -16.18 -11.00
C PRO A 51 6.79 -14.70 -11.37
N MET A 52 7.42 -14.40 -12.51
CA MET A 52 7.65 -13.02 -12.96
C MET A 52 6.37 -12.31 -13.42
N ALA A 53 5.24 -13.01 -13.55
CA ALA A 53 3.95 -12.42 -13.86
C ALA A 53 3.56 -11.30 -12.89
N VAL A 54 3.98 -11.39 -11.62
CA VAL A 54 3.69 -10.39 -10.59
C VAL A 54 4.30 -9.02 -10.92
N VAL A 55 5.49 -8.99 -11.53
CA VAL A 55 6.24 -7.75 -11.80
C VAL A 55 5.56 -6.89 -12.87
N ARG A 56 4.76 -7.50 -13.75
CA ARG A 56 4.01 -6.79 -14.80
C ARG A 56 2.73 -6.13 -14.28
N GLY A 57 2.22 -6.59 -13.13
CA GLY A 57 1.00 -6.08 -12.49
C GLY A 57 1.26 -5.31 -11.19
N CYS A 58 2.50 -4.90 -10.91
CA CYS A 58 2.79 -4.07 -9.74
C CYS A 58 2.45 -2.60 -10.00
N LEU A 59 1.72 -1.98 -9.07
CA LEU A 59 1.70 -0.52 -8.87
C LEU A 59 2.96 -0.06 -8.13
#